data_AF-A0A355TSB7-F1
#
_entry.id   AF-A0A355TSB7-F1
#
_cell.length_a   1.000
_cell.length_b   1.000
_cell.length_c   1.000
_cell.angle_alpha   90.00
_cell.angle_beta   90.00
_cell.angle_gamma   90.00
#
_symmetry.space_group_name_H-M   'P 1'
#
loop_
_entity.id
_entity.type
_entity.pdbx_description
1 polymer ?
#
loop_
_entity_poly.entity_id
_entity_poly.type
_entity_poly.pdbx_seq_one_letter_code
_entity_poly.pdbx_strand_id
1 'polypeptide(L)'
;IKKALQVQIEGIGFSFIEVVSECPVQMKLDPVKACEWVRDNMIPVYSLGVKKDITEEGRERPHIDRPHYEAEGLLREIGAVHEVVPKFASGFPVHLDPEDICIKFAGAGGDGAQTAALLLARAALQEGFDSTHIPSYGPESRGGTSYADVHVALEVLSPAVPNPQILVAFNAPSLVKFAPTVQPGGIIIYDSAVIFEVPQVPEGVKVYGLPFAEIAQNLGTRILKNVVCLGAFCAATQIFPEATFLEALKHGLKKDAKIQEINRQAFDEGVKAFRKLYGKHSD
;
A
#
# COMPACT_ATOMS: atom_id res chain seq x y z
N ILE A 1 4.97 -35.71 12.92
CA ILE A 1 5.53 -34.37 12.65
C ILE A 1 7.06 -34.38 12.65
N LYS A 2 7.75 -34.68 13.76
CA LYS A 2 9.24 -34.70 13.81
C LYS A 2 9.90 -35.50 12.66
N LYS A 3 9.47 -36.75 12.43
CA LYS A 3 9.98 -37.58 11.33
C LYS A 3 9.82 -36.92 9.96
N ALA A 4 8.70 -36.25 9.71
CA ALA A 4 8.42 -35.57 8.45
C ALA A 4 9.36 -34.37 8.20
N LEU A 5 9.70 -33.61 9.25
CA LEU A 5 10.71 -32.55 9.16
C LEU A 5 12.10 -33.13 8.93
N GLN A 6 12.44 -34.22 9.62
CA GLN A 6 13.73 -34.90 9.46
C GLN A 6 13.94 -35.40 8.02
N VAL A 7 12.88 -35.97 7.40
CA VAL A 7 12.89 -36.41 5.99
C VAL A 7 13.25 -35.29 5.03
N GLN A 8 12.83 -34.04 5.29
CA GLN A 8 13.22 -32.90 4.47
C GLN A 8 14.65 -32.44 4.74
N ILE A 9 15.07 -32.37 6.01
CA ILE A 9 16.44 -32.00 6.40
C ILE A 9 17.47 -32.97 5.79
N GLU A 10 17.16 -34.26 5.82
CA GLU A 10 18.03 -35.33 5.30
C GLU A 10 17.92 -35.51 3.77
N GLY A 11 17.07 -34.73 3.10
CA GLY A 11 16.87 -34.84 1.64
C GLY A 11 16.23 -36.16 1.17
N ILE A 12 15.66 -36.95 2.09
CA ILE A 12 15.03 -38.25 1.80
C ILE A 12 13.75 -38.06 0.96
N GLY A 13 13.09 -36.90 1.08
CA GLY A 13 11.95 -36.55 0.23
C GLY A 13 11.02 -35.49 0.79
N PHE A 14 9.78 -35.47 0.29
CA PHE A 14 8.71 -34.64 0.82
C PHE A 14 7.85 -35.45 1.80
N SER A 15 7.27 -34.75 2.77
CA SER A 15 6.32 -35.32 3.71
C SER A 15 5.04 -34.50 3.68
N PHE A 16 3.89 -35.16 3.73
CA PHE A 16 2.60 -34.52 3.93
C PHE A 16 2.15 -34.72 5.37
N ILE A 17 1.77 -33.62 6.02
CA ILE A 17 1.24 -33.62 7.39
C ILE A 17 -0.15 -33.00 7.33
N GLU A 18 -1.14 -33.76 7.76
CA GLU A 18 -2.47 -33.24 8.02
C GLU A 18 -2.61 -32.97 9.52
N VAL A 19 -3.22 -31.83 9.86
CA VAL A 19 -3.48 -31.44 11.25
C VAL A 19 -4.95 -31.09 11.35
N VAL A 20 -5.66 -31.78 12.24
CA VAL A 20 -7.04 -31.40 12.60
C VAL A 20 -6.94 -30.37 13.71
N SER A 21 -7.49 -29.19 13.48
CA SER A 21 -7.49 -28.07 14.43
C SER A 21 -8.87 -27.42 14.49
N GLU A 22 -9.30 -27.07 15.68
CA GLU A 22 -10.52 -26.31 15.95
C GLU A 22 -10.26 -24.80 16.05
N CYS A 23 -11.30 -24.02 15.75
CA CYS A 23 -11.36 -22.60 16.10
C CYS A 23 -12.54 -22.40 17.06
N PRO A 24 -12.30 -22.38 18.39
CA PRO A 24 -13.36 -22.30 19.39
C PRO A 24 -14.25 -21.07 19.22
N VAL A 25 -13.67 -19.94 18.78
CA VAL A 25 -14.38 -18.69 18.51
C VAL A 25 -15.42 -18.86 17.40
N GLN A 26 -15.02 -19.45 16.28
CA GLN A 26 -15.92 -19.68 15.15
C GLN A 26 -17.04 -20.66 15.52
N MET A 27 -16.71 -21.69 16.30
CA MET A 27 -17.67 -22.69 16.78
C MET A 27 -18.53 -22.20 17.95
N LYS A 28 -18.22 -21.04 18.53
CA LYS A 28 -18.83 -20.49 19.75
C LYS A 28 -18.81 -21.49 20.92
N LEU A 29 -17.73 -22.26 21.02
CA LEU A 29 -17.50 -23.23 22.09
C LEU A 29 -16.36 -22.77 22.99
N ASP A 30 -16.42 -23.23 24.24
CA ASP A 30 -15.25 -23.21 25.12
C ASP A 30 -14.11 -24.06 24.50
N PRO A 31 -12.83 -23.68 24.65
CA PRO A 31 -11.71 -24.42 24.06
C PRO A 31 -11.71 -25.92 24.36
N VAL A 32 -12.03 -26.33 25.60
CA VAL A 32 -12.04 -27.76 25.97
C VAL A 32 -13.16 -28.49 25.24
N LYS A 33 -14.34 -27.87 25.15
CA LYS A 33 -15.49 -28.44 24.44
C LYS A 33 -15.27 -28.51 22.92
N ALA A 34 -14.52 -27.56 22.36
CA ALA A 34 -14.15 -27.60 20.95
C ALA A 34 -13.20 -28.78 20.66
N CYS A 35 -12.22 -29.05 21.53
CA CYS A 35 -11.36 -30.23 21.45
C CYS A 35 -12.15 -31.55 21.60
N GLU A 36 -13.10 -31.62 22.53
CA GLU A 36 -13.99 -32.77 22.68
C GLU A 36 -14.83 -33.01 21.42
N TRP A 37 -15.40 -31.94 20.86
CA TRP A 37 -16.16 -32.04 19.62
C TRP A 37 -15.31 -32.55 18.46
N VAL A 38 -14.07 -32.05 18.30
CA VAL A 38 -13.12 -32.57 17.29
C VAL A 38 -12.84 -34.05 17.51
N ARG A 39 -12.63 -34.47 18.77
CA ARG A 39 -12.40 -35.86 19.11
C ARG A 39 -13.57 -36.76 18.70
N ASP A 40 -14.78 -36.33 18.98
CA ASP A 40 -15.98 -37.16 18.83
C ASP A 40 -16.53 -37.13 17.40
N ASN A 41 -16.30 -36.06 16.64
CA ASN A 41 -16.92 -35.85 15.32
C ASN A 41 -15.91 -35.82 14.16
N MET A 42 -14.71 -35.26 14.36
CA MET A 42 -13.72 -35.09 13.29
C MET A 42 -12.74 -36.27 13.23
N ILE A 43 -12.18 -36.72 14.36
CA ILE A 43 -11.22 -37.84 14.38
C ILE A 43 -11.77 -39.14 13.77
N PRO A 44 -13.07 -39.51 13.94
CA PRO A 44 -13.62 -40.70 13.29
C PRO A 44 -13.58 -40.63 11.76
N VAL A 45 -13.69 -39.43 11.19
CA VAL A 45 -13.63 -39.18 9.75
C VAL A 45 -12.18 -39.00 9.29
N TYR A 46 -11.43 -38.17 10.00
CA TYR A 46 -10.03 -37.83 9.76
C TYR A 46 -9.14 -38.58 10.75
N SER A 47 -9.05 -39.90 10.53
CA SER A 47 -8.31 -40.77 11.44
C SER A 47 -6.84 -40.39 11.53
N LEU A 48 -6.41 -40.10 12.75
CA LEU A 48 -5.03 -39.73 13.05
C LEU A 48 -4.07 -40.91 12.82
N GLY A 49 -2.81 -40.60 12.54
CA GLY A 49 -1.73 -41.58 12.41
C GLY A 49 -1.01 -41.52 11.07
N VAL A 50 -0.12 -42.48 10.85
CA VAL A 50 0.66 -42.59 9.62
C VAL A 50 -0.15 -43.31 8.56
N LYS A 51 -0.54 -42.60 7.50
CA LYS A 51 -1.29 -43.17 6.36
C LYS A 51 -0.39 -43.92 5.38
N LYS A 52 0.82 -43.41 5.15
CA LYS A 52 1.82 -43.98 4.25
C LYS A 52 3.21 -43.54 4.69
N ASP A 53 4.13 -44.49 4.78
CA ASP A 53 5.53 -44.22 5.07
C ASP A 53 6.41 -45.21 4.31
N ILE A 54 7.07 -44.69 3.27
CA ILE A 54 7.99 -45.44 2.39
C ILE A 54 9.40 -44.86 2.48
N THR A 55 9.74 -44.24 3.61
CA THR A 55 11.04 -43.58 3.81
C THR A 55 12.22 -44.55 3.73
N GLU A 56 11.99 -45.85 3.98
CA GLU A 56 13.02 -46.89 3.83
C GLU A 56 13.27 -47.27 2.36
N GLU A 57 12.26 -47.16 1.49
CA GLU A 57 12.32 -47.54 0.07
C GLU A 57 12.93 -46.45 -0.82
N GLY A 58 12.96 -45.19 -0.35
CA GLY A 58 13.23 -44.00 -1.17
C GLY A 58 14.58 -43.31 -0.96
N ARG A 59 15.60 -44.00 -0.43
CA ARG A 59 16.90 -43.37 -0.08
C ARG A 59 17.75 -42.97 -1.29
N GLU A 60 17.59 -43.63 -2.43
CA GLU A 60 18.26 -43.24 -3.67
C GLU A 60 17.30 -42.41 -4.53
N ARG A 61 17.54 -41.11 -4.60
CA ARG A 61 16.84 -40.21 -5.53
C ARG A 61 17.83 -39.66 -6.56
N PRO A 62 17.38 -39.46 -7.82
CA PRO A 62 18.17 -38.70 -8.76
C PRO A 62 18.43 -37.30 -8.17
N HIS A 63 19.63 -36.78 -8.38
CA HIS A 63 19.96 -35.41 -8.03
C HIS A 63 18.97 -34.48 -8.74
N ILE A 64 18.14 -33.79 -7.97
CA ILE A 64 17.31 -32.70 -8.47
C ILE A 64 18.11 -31.43 -8.22
N ASP A 65 18.53 -30.78 -9.29
CA ASP A 65 19.19 -29.49 -9.19
C ASP A 65 18.29 -28.53 -8.40
N ARG A 66 18.90 -27.74 -7.51
CA ARG A 66 18.12 -26.76 -6.73
C ARG A 66 17.49 -25.79 -7.72
N PRO A 67 16.15 -25.61 -7.70
CA PRO A 67 15.53 -24.62 -8.55
C PRO A 67 16.10 -23.24 -8.20
N HIS A 68 16.74 -22.60 -9.18
CA HIS A 68 17.18 -21.22 -9.08
C HIS A 68 16.31 -20.36 -9.99
N TYR A 69 16.01 -19.14 -9.53
CA TYR A 69 15.23 -18.19 -10.31
C TYR A 69 16.14 -17.51 -11.34
N GLU A 70 15.90 -17.77 -12.63
CA GLU A 70 16.55 -17.07 -13.74
C GLU A 70 15.68 -15.90 -14.23
N ALA A 71 15.85 -14.73 -13.62
CA ALA A 71 15.08 -13.54 -13.96
C ALA A 71 15.13 -13.22 -15.48
N GLU A 72 16.32 -13.23 -16.07
CA GLU A 72 16.50 -12.96 -17.51
C GLU A 72 15.90 -14.06 -18.40
N GLY A 73 15.97 -15.32 -17.97
CA GLY A 73 15.34 -16.44 -18.66
C GLY A 73 13.82 -16.26 -18.70
N LEU A 74 13.20 -15.96 -17.55
CA LEU A 74 11.77 -15.70 -17.46
C LEU A 74 11.36 -14.52 -18.35
N LEU A 75 12.07 -13.40 -18.30
CA LEU A 75 11.77 -12.21 -19.12
C LEU A 75 11.81 -12.54 -20.62
N ARG A 76 12.77 -13.36 -21.05
CA ARG A 76 12.85 -13.86 -22.44
C ARG A 76 11.64 -14.69 -22.81
N GLU A 77 11.30 -15.68 -21.99
CA GLU A 77 10.19 -16.62 -22.26
C GLU A 77 8.83 -15.92 -22.29
N ILE A 78 8.61 -14.90 -21.47
CA ILE A 78 7.35 -14.13 -21.46
C ILE A 78 7.32 -13.00 -22.50
N GLY A 79 8.38 -12.85 -23.31
CA GLY A 79 8.48 -11.79 -24.30
C GLY A 79 8.52 -10.38 -23.70
N ALA A 80 8.97 -10.24 -22.45
CA ALA A 80 9.11 -8.93 -21.80
C ALA A 80 10.30 -8.19 -22.42
N VAL A 81 10.01 -7.10 -23.11
CA VAL A 81 11.02 -6.13 -23.55
C VAL A 81 11.37 -5.20 -22.40
N HIS A 82 12.66 -4.88 -22.21
CA HIS A 82 13.09 -3.85 -21.26
C HIS A 82 12.62 -2.47 -21.75
N GLU A 83 11.41 -2.08 -21.40
CA GLU A 83 11.02 -0.67 -21.41
C GLU A 83 11.55 -0.05 -20.10
N VAL A 84 12.69 0.64 -20.19
CA VAL A 84 13.23 1.36 -19.04
C VAL A 84 12.29 2.52 -18.75
N VAL A 85 11.55 2.43 -17.65
CA VAL A 85 10.69 3.53 -17.20
C VAL A 85 11.60 4.70 -16.85
N PRO A 86 11.36 5.91 -17.40
CA PRO A 86 12.22 7.06 -17.14
C PRO A 86 12.18 7.44 -15.65
N LYS A 87 13.37 7.77 -15.13
CA LYS A 87 13.57 8.34 -13.79
C LYS A 87 13.79 9.84 -13.91
N PHE A 88 13.18 10.60 -13.02
CA PHE A 88 13.24 12.06 -13.04
C PHE A 88 13.88 12.64 -11.79
N ALA A 89 13.84 11.93 -10.65
CA ALA A 89 14.45 12.37 -9.41
C ALA A 89 15.98 12.24 -9.48
N SER A 90 16.68 13.21 -8.88
CA SER A 90 18.15 13.19 -8.77
C SER A 90 18.66 12.30 -7.63
N GLY A 91 17.80 11.88 -6.72
CA GLY A 91 18.13 11.09 -5.54
C GLY A 91 16.98 11.02 -4.56
N PHE A 92 17.22 10.39 -3.40
CA PHE A 92 16.23 10.28 -2.33
C PHE A 92 15.91 11.67 -1.75
N PRO A 93 14.64 11.99 -1.43
CA PRO A 93 14.22 13.30 -0.92
C PRO A 93 14.59 13.52 0.56
N VAL A 94 15.89 13.66 0.81
CA VAL A 94 16.52 13.82 2.14
C VAL A 94 16.06 15.06 2.92
N HIS A 95 15.36 15.99 2.28
CA HIS A 95 14.78 17.16 2.95
C HIS A 95 13.53 16.82 3.77
N LEU A 96 12.92 15.65 3.56
CA LEU A 96 11.77 15.16 4.34
C LEU A 96 12.21 14.18 5.43
N ASP A 97 13.04 13.19 5.08
CA ASP A 97 13.64 12.20 5.97
C ASP A 97 14.92 11.67 5.31
N PRO A 98 15.98 11.32 6.05
CA PRO A 98 17.20 10.76 5.46
C PRO A 98 17.01 9.41 4.77
N GLU A 99 16.06 8.57 5.20
CA GLU A 99 15.99 7.16 4.74
C GLU A 99 14.57 6.63 4.50
N ASP A 100 13.55 7.07 5.25
CA ASP A 100 12.18 6.54 5.14
C ASP A 100 11.11 7.61 5.42
N ILE A 101 10.29 7.89 4.41
CA ILE A 101 9.19 8.85 4.50
C ILE A 101 7.89 8.07 4.59
N CYS A 102 7.20 8.19 5.73
CA CYS A 102 5.93 7.54 5.99
C CYS A 102 4.76 8.50 5.72
N ILE A 103 3.91 8.14 4.76
CA ILE A 103 2.75 8.91 4.32
C ILE A 103 1.47 8.12 4.60
N LYS A 104 0.42 8.80 5.04
CA LYS A 104 -0.92 8.23 5.18
C LYS A 104 -1.92 8.99 4.32
N PHE A 105 -2.64 8.29 3.46
CA PHE A 105 -3.78 8.83 2.73
C PHE A 105 -5.07 8.31 3.34
N ALA A 106 -6.01 9.17 3.71
CA ALA A 106 -7.24 8.76 4.39
C ALA A 106 -8.47 9.48 3.87
N GLY A 107 -9.58 8.74 3.75
CA GLY A 107 -10.87 9.23 3.28
C GLY A 107 -11.98 8.22 3.53
N ALA A 108 -13.10 8.37 2.82
CA ALA A 108 -14.16 7.38 2.76
C ALA A 108 -13.97 6.49 1.52
N GLY A 109 -14.62 5.33 1.52
CA GLY A 109 -14.71 4.54 0.29
C GLY A 109 -15.27 5.37 -0.87
N GLY A 110 -14.50 5.48 -1.95
CA GLY A 110 -14.86 6.28 -3.14
C GLY A 110 -14.23 7.69 -3.21
N ASP A 111 -13.58 8.18 -2.15
CA ASP A 111 -12.88 9.48 -2.18
C ASP A 111 -11.62 9.47 -3.07
N GLY A 112 -11.08 8.28 -3.35
CA GLY A 112 -9.88 8.10 -4.16
C GLY A 112 -8.55 8.20 -3.38
N ALA A 113 -8.60 8.28 -2.05
CA ALA A 113 -7.42 8.33 -1.18
C ALA A 113 -6.44 7.15 -1.44
N GLN A 114 -6.96 5.93 -1.56
CA GLN A 114 -6.11 4.77 -1.84
C GLN A 114 -5.55 4.77 -3.26
N THR A 115 -6.31 5.28 -4.23
CA THR A 115 -5.79 5.41 -5.60
C THR A 115 -4.64 6.42 -5.63
N ALA A 116 -4.73 7.53 -4.90
CA ALA A 116 -3.63 8.47 -4.75
C ALA A 116 -2.41 7.81 -4.08
N ALA A 117 -2.63 7.08 -2.99
CA ALA A 117 -1.58 6.35 -2.28
C ALA A 117 -0.85 5.34 -3.19
N LEU A 118 -1.60 4.55 -3.96
CA LEU A 118 -1.05 3.58 -4.90
C LEU A 118 -0.23 4.25 -6.01
N LEU A 119 -0.69 5.40 -6.51
CA LEU A 119 0.04 6.16 -7.53
C LEU A 119 1.35 6.75 -6.97
N LEU A 120 1.36 7.21 -5.71
CA LEU A 120 2.61 7.63 -5.05
C LEU A 120 3.58 6.46 -4.88
N ALA A 121 3.10 5.29 -4.42
CA ALA A 121 3.95 4.12 -4.27
C ALA A 121 4.56 3.69 -5.62
N ARG A 122 3.76 3.72 -6.69
CA ARG A 122 4.25 3.46 -8.06
C ARG A 122 5.26 4.50 -8.53
N ALA A 123 5.05 5.78 -8.22
CA ALA A 123 6.00 6.84 -8.51
C ALA A 123 7.35 6.61 -7.82
N ALA A 124 7.35 6.21 -6.54
CA ALA A 124 8.57 5.86 -5.81
C ALA A 124 9.30 4.66 -6.41
N LEU A 125 8.57 3.57 -6.71
CA LEU A 125 9.14 2.38 -7.35
C LEU A 125 9.74 2.70 -8.72
N GLN A 126 9.08 3.58 -9.49
CA GLN A 126 9.58 4.03 -10.79
C GLN A 126 10.92 4.77 -10.67
N GLU A 127 11.07 5.64 -9.67
CA GLU A 127 12.35 6.31 -9.38
C GLU A 127 13.43 5.33 -8.85
N GLY A 128 13.02 4.12 -8.46
CA GLY A 128 13.87 3.04 -7.99
C GLY A 128 14.11 3.06 -6.48
N PHE A 129 13.20 3.67 -5.73
CA PHE A 129 13.16 3.58 -4.28
C PHE A 129 12.26 2.42 -3.84
N ASP A 130 12.49 1.91 -2.64
CA ASP A 130 11.60 0.94 -2.04
C ASP A 130 10.32 1.64 -1.57
N SER A 131 9.20 0.95 -1.70
CA SER A 131 7.89 1.49 -1.37
C SER A 131 6.89 0.40 -1.07
N THR A 132 6.11 0.62 -0.01
CA THR A 132 4.97 -0.22 0.33
C THR A 132 3.67 0.58 0.22
N HIS A 133 2.58 -0.12 -0.10
CA HIS A 133 1.23 0.42 -0.09
C HIS A 133 0.33 -0.57 0.65
N ILE A 134 -0.06 -0.23 1.87
CA ILE A 134 -0.94 -1.06 2.71
C ILE A 134 -2.31 -0.41 2.83
N PRO A 135 -3.32 -0.86 2.07
CA PRO A 135 -4.67 -0.38 2.21
C PRO A 135 -5.32 -0.97 3.47
N SER A 136 -6.13 -0.16 4.13
CA SER A 136 -7.00 -0.57 5.24
C SER A 136 -8.41 -0.04 5.01
N TYR A 137 -9.39 -0.90 5.22
CA TYR A 137 -10.80 -0.59 5.10
C TYR A 137 -11.50 -0.93 6.42
N GLY A 138 -12.41 -0.08 6.86
CA GLY A 138 -13.33 -0.43 7.93
C GLY A 138 -14.23 -1.63 7.54
N PRO A 139 -14.79 -2.36 8.51
CA PRO A 139 -15.74 -3.44 8.25
C PRO A 139 -17.06 -2.97 7.63
N GLU A 140 -17.29 -1.65 7.54
CA GLU A 140 -18.48 -1.08 6.92
C GLU A 140 -18.41 -1.14 5.38
N SER A 141 -19.47 -1.64 4.74
CA SER A 141 -19.55 -1.82 3.29
C SER A 141 -19.60 -0.51 2.48
N ARG A 142 -19.95 0.64 3.11
CA ARG A 142 -19.91 1.99 2.51
C ARG A 142 -19.73 3.07 3.58
N GLY A 143 -18.98 4.13 3.27
CA GLY A 143 -18.83 5.32 4.12
C GLY A 143 -17.89 5.19 5.32
N GLY A 144 -17.39 3.98 5.61
CA GLY A 144 -16.37 3.75 6.63
C GLY A 144 -15.03 4.43 6.31
N THR A 145 -14.20 4.61 7.34
CA THR A 145 -12.84 5.13 7.15
C THR A 145 -12.03 4.15 6.31
N SER A 146 -11.51 4.64 5.19
CA SER A 146 -10.62 3.93 4.29
C SER A 146 -9.33 4.71 4.20
N TYR A 147 -8.21 4.08 4.53
CA TYR A 147 -6.90 4.70 4.46
C TYR A 147 -5.88 3.77 3.79
N ALA A 148 -4.74 4.33 3.43
CA ALA A 148 -3.59 3.58 2.95
C ALA A 148 -2.32 4.16 3.56
N ASP A 149 -1.47 3.26 4.03
CA ASP A 149 -0.14 3.54 4.53
C ASP A 149 0.85 3.38 3.38
N VAL A 150 1.71 4.36 3.20
CA VAL A 150 2.71 4.39 2.15
C VAL A 150 4.07 4.73 2.73
N HIS A 151 5.07 3.95 2.34
CA HIS A 151 6.47 4.28 2.57
C HIS A 151 7.13 4.70 1.27
N VAL A 152 8.03 5.66 1.33
CA VAL A 152 9.01 5.97 0.29
C VAL A 152 10.37 5.94 0.97
N ALA A 153 11.15 4.88 0.72
CA ALA A 153 12.33 4.58 1.51
C ALA A 153 13.50 4.08 0.65
N LEU A 154 14.71 4.10 1.22
CA LEU A 154 15.82 3.33 0.67
C LEU A 154 15.59 1.82 0.86
N GLU A 155 15.02 1.41 2.00
CA GLU A 155 14.60 0.05 2.31
C GLU A 155 13.43 0.11 3.31
N VAL A 156 12.33 -0.62 3.04
CA VAL A 156 11.18 -0.67 3.95
C VAL A 156 11.32 -1.81 4.96
N LEU A 157 11.53 -1.47 6.23
CA LEU A 157 11.67 -2.45 7.31
C LEU A 157 10.33 -2.91 7.91
N SER A 158 9.31 -2.05 7.87
CA SER A 158 7.97 -2.32 8.37
C SER A 158 6.94 -1.54 7.56
N PRO A 159 5.82 -2.15 7.15
CA PRO A 159 4.91 -1.51 6.20
C PRO A 159 3.79 -0.68 6.86
N ALA A 160 3.70 -0.65 8.19
CA ALA A 160 2.66 0.07 8.92
C ALA A 160 3.10 1.50 9.30
N VAL A 161 2.20 2.47 9.14
CA VAL A 161 2.46 3.90 9.42
C VAL A 161 1.55 4.38 10.57
N PRO A 162 1.86 4.07 11.84
CA PRO A 162 1.07 4.56 12.98
C PRO A 162 1.23 6.09 13.15
N ASN A 163 2.45 6.61 12.96
CA ASN A 163 2.78 8.02 13.10
C ASN A 163 3.32 8.57 11.77
N PRO A 164 2.47 9.03 10.84
CA PRO A 164 2.93 9.53 9.55
C PRO A 164 3.70 10.86 9.68
N GLN A 165 4.75 11.06 8.89
CA GLN A 165 5.32 12.40 8.66
C GLN A 165 4.39 13.25 7.79
N ILE A 166 3.62 12.62 6.90
CA ILE A 166 2.71 13.31 5.98
C ILE A 166 1.33 12.65 6.00
N LEU A 167 0.29 13.43 6.29
CA LEU A 167 -1.11 13.00 6.21
C LEU A 167 -1.82 13.73 5.08
N VAL A 168 -2.55 12.97 4.26
CA VAL A 168 -3.43 13.48 3.22
C VAL A 168 -4.87 13.06 3.53
N ALA A 169 -5.72 14.02 3.90
CA ALA A 169 -7.09 13.77 4.35
C ALA A 169 -8.14 14.26 3.34
N PHE A 170 -8.98 13.33 2.86
CA PHE A 170 -10.00 13.58 1.85
C PHE A 170 -11.37 13.96 2.46
N ASN A 171 -11.56 13.74 3.77
CA ASN A 171 -12.78 14.10 4.49
C ASN A 171 -12.52 14.39 5.98
N ALA A 172 -13.50 15.01 6.64
CA ALA A 172 -13.36 15.48 8.01
C ALA A 172 -13.17 14.34 9.04
N PRO A 173 -13.93 13.21 8.99
CA PRO A 173 -13.71 12.11 9.93
C PRO A 173 -12.29 11.54 9.89
N SER A 174 -11.71 11.43 8.69
CA SER A 174 -10.34 10.95 8.52
C SER A 174 -9.32 11.94 9.06
N LEU A 175 -9.53 13.24 8.82
CA LEU A 175 -8.65 14.27 9.37
C LEU A 175 -8.69 14.25 10.90
N VAL A 176 -9.87 14.24 11.51
CA VAL A 176 -10.05 14.18 12.97
C VAL A 176 -9.36 12.95 13.56
N LYS A 177 -9.47 11.80 12.89
CA LYS A 177 -8.90 10.54 13.37
C LYS A 177 -7.37 10.52 13.32
N PHE A 178 -6.77 11.02 12.24
CA PHE A 178 -5.34 10.81 11.97
C PHE A 178 -4.47 12.04 12.19
N ALA A 179 -5.02 13.26 12.19
CA ALA A 179 -4.23 14.46 12.43
C ALA A 179 -3.46 14.44 13.77
N PRO A 180 -4.01 13.91 14.89
CA PRO A 180 -3.27 13.84 16.14
C PRO A 180 -2.07 12.88 16.12
N THR A 181 -2.00 11.95 15.16
CA THR A 181 -0.91 10.96 15.06
C THR A 181 0.22 11.41 14.14
N VAL A 182 0.08 12.56 13.46
CA VAL A 182 1.14 13.11 12.60
C VAL A 182 2.35 13.47 13.45
N GLN A 183 3.55 13.16 12.98
CA GLN A 183 4.77 13.48 13.72
C GLN A 183 4.94 15.01 13.88
N PRO A 184 5.53 15.49 15.00
CA PRO A 184 5.87 16.90 15.14
C PRO A 184 6.70 17.41 13.95
N GLY A 185 6.41 18.63 13.47
CA GLY A 185 7.05 19.17 12.28
C GLY A 185 6.56 18.58 10.94
N GLY A 186 5.64 17.62 10.97
CA GLY A 186 5.08 16.95 9.79
C GLY A 186 4.18 17.83 8.93
N ILE A 187 3.53 17.22 7.95
CA ILE A 187 2.69 17.92 6.96
C ILE A 187 1.29 17.29 6.93
N ILE A 188 0.27 18.14 6.96
CA ILE A 188 -1.13 17.76 6.71
C ILE A 188 -1.59 18.48 5.45
N ILE A 189 -2.15 17.73 4.51
CA ILE A 189 -2.80 18.26 3.31
C ILE A 189 -4.23 17.75 3.30
N TYR A 190 -5.22 18.61 3.13
CA TYR A 190 -6.61 18.21 3.26
C TYR A 190 -7.55 18.89 2.26
N ASP A 191 -8.69 18.24 1.98
CA ASP A 191 -9.71 18.78 1.08
C ASP A 191 -10.55 19.88 1.76
N SER A 192 -10.20 21.14 1.54
CA SER A 192 -10.89 22.29 2.14
C SER A 192 -12.30 22.51 1.58
N ALA A 193 -12.69 21.84 0.49
CA ALA A 193 -14.05 21.94 -0.05
C ALA A 193 -15.07 21.16 0.80
N VAL A 194 -14.61 20.20 1.61
CA VAL A 194 -15.48 19.33 2.44
C VAL A 194 -15.05 19.27 3.91
N ILE A 195 -13.96 19.94 4.27
CA ILE A 195 -13.43 20.03 5.63
C ILE A 195 -13.31 21.50 6.00
N PHE A 196 -14.15 21.92 6.93
CA PHE A 196 -14.22 23.33 7.36
C PHE A 196 -13.50 23.58 8.69
N GLU A 197 -13.27 22.52 9.47
CA GLU A 197 -12.62 22.59 10.78
C GLU A 197 -11.45 21.62 10.82
N VAL A 198 -10.30 22.12 11.25
CA VAL A 198 -9.08 21.34 11.46
C VAL A 198 -8.96 21.05 12.97
N PRO A 199 -8.77 19.79 13.39
CA PRO A 199 -8.57 19.46 14.80
C PRO A 199 -7.24 20.03 15.33
N GLN A 200 -7.00 19.92 16.63
CA GLN A 200 -5.66 20.20 17.16
C GLN A 200 -4.62 19.28 16.51
N VAL A 201 -3.51 19.88 16.10
CA VAL A 201 -2.38 19.20 15.45
C VAL A 201 -1.14 19.29 16.36
N PRO A 202 -0.22 18.30 16.27
CA PRO A 202 1.05 18.36 16.97
C PRO A 202 1.89 19.59 16.61
N GLU A 203 2.83 19.94 17.48
CA GLU A 203 3.66 21.14 17.33
C GLU A 203 4.46 21.12 16.02
N GLY A 204 4.56 22.29 15.38
CA GLY A 204 5.34 22.49 14.15
C GLY A 204 4.72 21.88 12.89
N VAL A 205 3.58 21.18 13.00
CA VAL A 205 2.90 20.59 11.83
C VAL A 205 2.40 21.67 10.89
N LYS A 206 2.78 21.56 9.61
CA LYS A 206 2.31 22.45 8.54
C LYS A 206 0.99 21.94 8.00
N VAL A 207 -0.03 22.80 7.92
CA VAL A 207 -1.37 22.41 7.51
C VAL A 207 -1.78 23.17 6.25
N TYR A 208 -2.10 22.44 5.18
CA TYR A 208 -2.47 22.97 3.87
C TYR A 208 -3.86 22.49 3.46
N GLY A 209 -4.81 23.43 3.34
CA GLY A 209 -6.16 23.17 2.86
C GLY A 209 -6.28 23.53 1.38
N LEU A 210 -6.73 22.60 0.54
CA LEU A 210 -6.97 22.87 -0.87
C LEU A 210 -8.30 22.25 -1.31
N PRO A 211 -9.08 22.92 -2.17
CA PRO A 211 -10.43 22.46 -2.51
C PRO A 211 -10.40 21.40 -3.61
N PHE A 212 -9.88 20.20 -3.31
CA PHE A 212 -9.70 19.12 -4.30
C PHE A 212 -11.01 18.76 -5.01
N ALA A 213 -12.09 18.60 -4.24
CA ALA A 213 -13.38 18.20 -4.78
C ALA A 213 -13.99 19.30 -5.68
N GLU A 214 -13.76 20.56 -5.35
CA GLU A 214 -14.23 21.70 -6.14
C GLU A 214 -13.47 21.79 -7.47
N ILE A 215 -12.13 21.73 -7.42
CA ILE A 215 -11.29 21.75 -8.63
C ILE A 215 -11.66 20.58 -9.55
N ALA A 216 -11.80 19.37 -9.01
CA ALA A 216 -12.21 18.20 -9.78
C ALA A 216 -13.62 18.37 -10.40
N GLN A 217 -14.56 18.96 -9.66
CA GLN A 217 -15.91 19.25 -10.15
C GLN A 217 -15.89 20.28 -11.30
N ASN A 218 -15.03 21.29 -11.22
CA ASN A 218 -14.87 22.30 -12.28
C ASN A 218 -14.24 21.73 -13.56
N LEU A 219 -13.45 20.66 -13.44
CA LEU A 219 -12.95 19.86 -14.57
C LEU A 219 -13.98 18.87 -15.12
N GLY A 220 -15.19 18.85 -14.55
CA GLY A 220 -16.33 18.08 -15.05
C GLY A 220 -16.60 16.77 -14.32
N THR A 221 -15.71 16.30 -13.43
CA THR A 221 -15.96 15.06 -12.67
C THR A 221 -15.22 14.98 -11.35
N ARG A 222 -15.96 14.63 -10.28
CA ARG A 222 -15.40 14.44 -8.92
C ARG A 222 -14.42 13.28 -8.84
N ILE A 223 -14.40 12.38 -9.82
CA ILE A 223 -13.46 11.24 -9.86
C ILE A 223 -12.00 11.71 -9.91
N LEU A 224 -11.74 12.91 -10.44
CA LEU A 224 -10.39 13.49 -10.52
C LEU A 224 -9.85 14.03 -9.20
N LYS A 225 -10.65 14.00 -8.12
CA LYS A 225 -10.29 14.53 -6.79
C LYS A 225 -8.93 14.00 -6.31
N ASN A 226 -8.66 12.70 -6.51
CA ASN A 226 -7.40 12.07 -6.15
C ASN A 226 -6.20 12.56 -6.95
N VAL A 227 -6.39 12.90 -8.23
CA VAL A 227 -5.31 13.39 -9.09
C VAL A 227 -5.01 14.86 -8.84
N VAL A 228 -6.04 15.68 -8.59
CA VAL A 228 -5.85 17.05 -8.07
C VAL A 228 -5.07 17.01 -6.76
N CYS A 229 -5.45 16.11 -5.85
CA CYS A 229 -4.75 15.91 -4.60
C CYS A 229 -3.28 15.52 -4.80
N LEU A 230 -2.95 14.66 -5.77
CA LEU A 230 -1.56 14.29 -6.06
C LEU A 230 -0.74 15.49 -6.56
N GLY A 231 -1.33 16.36 -7.37
CA GLY A 231 -0.67 17.61 -7.80
C GLY A 231 -0.36 18.52 -6.61
N ALA A 232 -1.33 18.72 -5.72
CA ALA A 232 -1.14 19.48 -4.50
C ALA A 232 -0.08 18.85 -3.58
N PHE A 233 -0.12 17.53 -3.41
CA PHE A 233 0.85 16.76 -2.64
C PHE A 233 2.27 16.92 -3.19
N CYS A 234 2.45 16.78 -4.50
CA CYS A 234 3.74 16.98 -5.18
C CYS A 234 4.29 18.39 -4.89
N ALA A 235 3.47 19.43 -5.01
CA ALA A 235 3.89 20.80 -4.79
C ALA A 235 4.22 21.10 -3.31
N ALA A 236 3.45 20.54 -2.38
CA ALA A 236 3.61 20.74 -0.94
C ALA A 236 4.85 20.06 -0.36
N THR A 237 5.13 18.83 -0.82
CA THR A 237 6.18 17.97 -0.26
C THR A 237 7.49 18.09 -1.04
N GLN A 238 7.40 18.43 -2.33
CA GLN A 238 8.52 18.40 -3.27
C GLN A 238 9.27 17.05 -3.21
N ILE A 239 8.55 15.96 -2.91
CA ILE A 239 9.15 14.63 -2.72
C ILE A 239 9.81 14.14 -4.02
N PHE A 240 9.18 14.38 -5.17
CA PHE A 240 9.71 14.08 -6.50
C PHE A 240 9.34 15.19 -7.49
N PRO A 241 10.03 15.29 -8.64
CA PRO A 241 9.63 16.18 -9.72
C PRO A 241 8.24 15.84 -10.27
N GLU A 242 7.51 16.84 -10.77
CA GLU A 242 6.17 16.68 -11.36
C GLU A 242 6.12 15.59 -12.45
N ALA A 243 7.17 15.48 -13.26
CA ALA A 243 7.28 14.48 -14.33
C ALA A 243 7.14 13.03 -13.82
N THR A 244 7.62 12.75 -12.60
CA THR A 244 7.48 11.45 -11.93
C THR A 244 6.02 11.05 -11.78
N PHE A 245 5.20 11.98 -11.28
CA PHE A 245 3.79 11.75 -11.05
C PHE A 245 3.01 11.65 -12.36
N LEU A 246 3.36 12.46 -13.36
CA LEU A 246 2.74 12.40 -14.69
C LEU A 246 2.99 11.04 -15.37
N GLU A 247 4.21 10.50 -15.25
CA GLU A 247 4.51 9.17 -15.78
C GLU A 247 3.81 8.06 -14.97
N ALA A 248 3.74 8.19 -13.63
CA ALA A 248 2.98 7.26 -12.79
C ALA A 248 1.48 7.26 -13.12
N LEU A 249 0.88 8.41 -13.46
CA LEU A 249 -0.51 8.51 -13.93
C LEU A 249 -0.70 7.82 -15.29
N LYS A 250 0.26 7.98 -16.20
CA LYS A 250 0.26 7.36 -17.54
C LYS A 250 0.25 5.84 -17.49
N HIS A 251 1.06 5.24 -16.61
CA HIS A 251 1.09 3.78 -16.44
C HIS A 251 0.03 3.26 -15.46
N GLY A 252 -0.36 4.08 -14.48
CA GLY A 252 -1.23 3.66 -13.38
C GLY A 252 -2.72 3.70 -13.69
N LEU A 253 -3.13 4.47 -14.70
CA LEU A 253 -4.54 4.68 -15.08
C LEU A 253 -4.80 4.18 -16.52
N LYS A 254 -6.06 4.30 -16.98
CA LYS A 254 -6.47 3.85 -18.32
C LYS A 254 -5.65 4.55 -19.41
N LYS A 255 -5.17 3.79 -20.39
CA LYS A 255 -4.34 4.27 -21.53
C LYS A 255 -5.11 5.06 -22.59
N ASP A 256 -6.35 5.45 -22.33
CA ASP A 256 -7.14 6.27 -23.26
C ASP A 256 -6.61 7.71 -23.29
N ALA A 257 -6.34 8.24 -24.48
CA ALA A 257 -5.69 9.55 -24.64
C ALA A 257 -6.47 10.70 -24.01
N LYS A 258 -7.81 10.68 -24.08
CA LYS A 258 -8.65 11.73 -23.46
C LYS A 258 -8.63 11.61 -21.94
N ILE A 259 -8.64 10.38 -21.42
CA ILE A 259 -8.52 10.12 -19.98
C ILE A 259 -7.12 10.57 -19.49
N GLN A 260 -6.06 10.33 -20.24
CA GLN A 260 -4.72 10.75 -19.86
C GLN A 260 -4.59 12.28 -19.81
N GLU A 261 -5.11 12.97 -20.82
CA GLU A 261 -5.05 14.43 -20.87
C GLU A 261 -5.85 15.08 -19.72
N ILE A 262 -7.06 14.59 -19.42
CA ILE A 262 -7.84 15.15 -18.30
C ILE A 262 -7.20 14.88 -16.92
N ASN A 263 -6.52 13.74 -16.75
CA ASN A 263 -5.77 13.47 -15.51
C ASN A 263 -4.54 14.37 -15.40
N ARG A 264 -3.81 14.59 -16.50
CA ARG A 264 -2.69 15.55 -16.54
C ARG A 264 -3.16 16.96 -16.17
N GLN A 265 -4.25 17.42 -16.77
CA GLN A 265 -4.84 18.71 -16.43
C GLN A 265 -5.26 18.79 -14.96
N ALA A 266 -5.89 17.75 -14.42
CA ALA A 266 -6.25 17.70 -12.99
C ALA A 266 -5.03 17.79 -12.06
N PHE A 267 -3.94 17.10 -12.40
CA PHE A 267 -2.69 17.19 -11.66
C PHE A 267 -2.11 18.61 -11.71
N ASP A 268 -2.03 19.20 -12.90
CA ASP A 268 -1.52 20.56 -13.10
C ASP A 268 -2.34 21.60 -12.33
N GLU A 269 -3.68 21.49 -12.31
CA GLU A 269 -4.55 22.36 -11.51
C GLU A 269 -4.33 22.20 -10.00
N GLY A 270 -4.05 20.98 -9.54
CA GLY A 270 -3.66 20.73 -8.14
C GLY A 270 -2.36 21.44 -7.77
N VAL A 271 -1.33 21.35 -8.63
CA VAL A 271 -0.05 22.04 -8.45
C VAL A 271 -0.23 23.55 -8.45
N LYS A 272 -0.96 24.09 -9.44
CA LYS A 272 -1.23 25.53 -9.56
C LYS A 272 -1.99 26.06 -8.35
N ALA A 273 -3.02 25.36 -7.90
CA ALA A 273 -3.80 25.75 -6.73
C ALA A 273 -2.92 25.84 -5.47
N PHE A 274 -2.04 24.86 -5.25
CA PHE A 274 -1.09 24.91 -4.15
C PHE A 274 -0.16 26.13 -4.25
N ARG A 275 0.48 26.34 -5.40
CA ARG A 275 1.39 27.47 -5.62
C ARG A 275 0.69 28.82 -5.46
N LYS A 276 -0.58 28.93 -5.86
CA LYS A 276 -1.35 30.16 -5.71
C LYS A 276 -1.67 30.47 -4.25
N LEU A 277 -1.99 29.45 -3.45
CA LEU A 277 -2.39 29.63 -2.04
C LEU A 277 -1.19 29.74 -1.10
N TYR A 278 -0.10 29.02 -1.38
CA TYR A 278 1.00 28.82 -0.46
C TYR A 278 2.39 29.06 -1.08
N GLY A 279 2.47 29.34 -2.38
CA GLY A 279 3.71 29.75 -3.00
C GLY A 279 4.16 31.10 -2.43
N LYS A 280 5.43 31.20 -2.07
CA LYS A 280 6.03 32.49 -1.74
C LYS A 280 5.90 33.38 -2.98
N HIS A 281 5.22 34.53 -2.86
CA HIS A 281 5.43 35.62 -3.81
C HIS A 281 6.94 35.88 -3.82
N SER A 282 7.57 35.54 -4.94
CA SER A 282 8.94 35.93 -5.19
C SER A 282 8.87 37.42 -5.53
N ASP A 283 9.03 38.25 -4.50
CA ASP A 283 9.42 39.65 -4.68
C ASP A 283 10.85 39.72 -5.23
#